data_AF-A0A833TTA5-F1
#
_entry.id   AF-A0A833TTA5-F1
#
_cell.length_a   1.000
_cell.length_b   1.000
_cell.length_c   1.000
_cell.angle_alpha   90.00
_cell.angle_beta   90.00
_cell.angle_gamma   90.00
#
_symmetry.space_group_name_H-M   'P 1'
#
loop_
_entity.id
_entity.type
_entity.pdbx_description
1 polymer ?
#
loop_
_entity_poly.entity_id
_entity_poly.type
_entity_poly.pdbx_seq_one_letter_code
_entity_poly.pdbx_strand_id
1 'polypeptide(L)'
;MVRFNKAIVATTDSRPLIKTFAKKQDVMVLDGKFLSKLVRNQSLSEERLFEEQLLNLIDSYELQKVDGDWKSRMKYCKSILSKPINFDSCNSWLAEGKFFAQLVLTRERYTAIRCLYLISSYLALGIDFCMREISFLDPHERIEKLKEGFLFGDRGVAGTNDLIKFSMNMITQYVEGGDVHARLLKQRFDNDVSNLPVNILAEYFAKTENINHMFQFAKTLEQMAMQSKNPTLPDILDIKGYLYCLLDYWQINRQEFSAAMSLSESS
;
A
#
# COMPACT_ATOMS: atom_id res chain seq x y z
N MET A 1 -14.38 -1.81 -26.65
CA MET A 1 -15.55 -0.91 -26.53
C MET A 1 -15.78 -0.66 -25.05
N VAL A 2 -15.31 0.48 -24.52
CA VAL A 2 -15.42 0.83 -23.10
C VAL A 2 -16.87 1.29 -22.83
N ARG A 3 -17.64 0.50 -22.08
CA ARG A 3 -18.97 0.93 -21.62
C ARG A 3 -18.78 1.85 -20.41
N PHE A 4 -18.88 3.16 -20.61
CA PHE A 4 -19.01 4.12 -19.51
C PHE A 4 -20.41 3.97 -18.91
N ASN A 5 -20.53 3.21 -17.82
CA ASN A 5 -21.86 2.87 -17.28
C ASN A 5 -22.52 3.99 -16.45
N LYS A 6 -21.84 5.11 -16.14
CA LYS A 6 -22.43 6.29 -15.47
C LYS A 6 -21.65 7.56 -15.82
N ALA A 7 -22.35 8.63 -16.19
CA ALA A 7 -21.75 9.95 -16.39
C ALA A 7 -21.84 10.76 -15.08
N ILE A 8 -20.78 11.50 -14.75
CA ILE A 8 -20.73 12.39 -13.58
C ILE A 8 -20.51 13.82 -14.08
N VAL A 9 -21.35 14.76 -13.64
CA VAL A 9 -21.26 16.19 -14.00
C VAL A 9 -21.11 17.01 -12.73
N ALA A 10 -20.05 17.81 -12.65
CA ALA A 10 -19.86 18.79 -11.59
C ALA A 10 -20.35 20.17 -12.06
N THR A 11 -21.21 20.81 -11.28
CA THR A 11 -21.73 22.15 -11.57
C THR A 11 -21.78 23.00 -10.31
N THR A 12 -21.51 24.30 -10.46
CA THR A 12 -21.68 25.29 -9.40
C THR A 12 -23.15 25.61 -9.11
N ASP A 13 -24.07 25.15 -9.96
CA ASP A 13 -25.50 25.32 -9.77
C ASP A 13 -26.03 24.42 -8.64
N SER A 14 -26.95 24.95 -7.85
CA SER A 14 -27.53 24.28 -6.68
C SER A 14 -29.05 24.08 -6.78
N ARG A 15 -29.64 24.42 -7.92
CA ARG A 15 -31.08 24.29 -8.14
C ARG A 15 -31.51 22.82 -8.14
N PRO A 16 -32.59 22.46 -7.41
CA PRO A 16 -33.05 21.07 -7.30
C PRO A 16 -33.47 20.47 -8.65
N LEU A 17 -33.92 21.31 -9.59
CA LEU A 17 -34.30 20.93 -10.96
C LEU A 17 -33.19 20.18 -11.69
N ILE A 18 -31.91 20.52 -11.46
CA ILE A 18 -30.77 19.90 -12.14
C ILE A 18 -30.55 18.48 -11.64
N LYS A 19 -30.71 18.23 -10.33
CA LYS A 19 -30.64 16.88 -9.75
C LYS A 19 -31.76 16.00 -10.30
N THR A 20 -32.97 16.54 -10.39
CA THR A 20 -34.12 15.79 -10.92
C THR A 20 -33.96 15.48 -12.40
N PHE A 21 -33.44 16.43 -13.19
CA PHE A 21 -33.16 16.22 -14.62
C PHE A 21 -32.04 15.20 -14.83
N ALA A 22 -30.93 15.31 -14.11
CA ALA A 22 -29.81 14.41 -14.23
C ALA A 22 -30.11 12.98 -13.77
N LYS A 23 -30.88 12.83 -12.68
CA LYS A 23 -31.37 11.52 -12.22
C LYS A 23 -32.21 10.81 -13.27
N LYS A 24 -32.99 11.53 -14.08
CA LYS A 24 -33.75 10.96 -15.21
C LYS A 24 -32.87 10.48 -16.36
N GLN A 25 -31.65 11.01 -16.48
CA GLN A 25 -30.68 10.68 -17.52
C GLN A 25 -29.60 9.69 -17.04
N ASP A 26 -29.76 9.12 -15.84
CA ASP A 26 -28.75 8.29 -15.15
C ASP A 26 -27.37 8.99 -15.04
N VAL A 27 -27.41 10.32 -14.89
CA VAL A 27 -26.22 11.17 -14.69
C VAL A 27 -26.15 11.56 -13.22
N MET A 28 -25.01 11.30 -12.58
CA MET A 28 -24.73 11.78 -11.23
C MET A 28 -24.30 13.24 -11.29
N VAL A 29 -24.96 14.12 -10.54
CA VAL A 29 -24.57 15.55 -10.46
C VAL A 29 -23.97 15.87 -9.10
N LEU A 30 -22.76 16.44 -9.13
CA LEU A 30 -22.13 17.10 -8.00
C LEU A 30 -22.54 18.57 -8.04
N ASP A 31 -23.43 19.00 -7.14
CA ASP A 31 -24.02 20.33 -7.14
C ASP A 31 -23.17 21.36 -6.39
N GLY A 32 -23.50 22.64 -6.58
CA GLY A 32 -22.77 23.75 -5.95
C GLY A 32 -22.68 23.61 -4.42
N LYS A 33 -23.72 23.11 -3.76
CA LYS A 33 -23.69 22.86 -2.30
C LYS A 33 -22.69 21.78 -1.90
N PHE A 34 -22.59 20.72 -2.70
CA PHE A 34 -21.60 19.65 -2.48
C PHE A 34 -20.19 20.16 -2.74
N LEU A 35 -19.97 20.90 -3.83
CA LEU A 35 -18.68 21.53 -4.13
C LEU A 35 -18.27 22.53 -3.04
N SER A 36 -19.19 23.37 -2.56
CA SER A 36 -18.90 24.30 -1.45
C SER A 36 -18.54 23.58 -0.15
N LYS A 37 -19.13 22.41 0.13
CA LYS A 37 -18.73 21.57 1.28
C LYS A 37 -17.33 20.99 1.09
N LEU A 38 -16.99 20.55 -0.12
CA LEU A 38 -15.65 20.07 -0.44
C LEU A 38 -14.60 21.17 -0.28
N VAL A 39 -14.86 22.36 -0.82
CA VAL A 39 -13.94 23.52 -0.72
C VAL A 39 -13.77 23.97 0.74
N ARG A 40 -14.86 23.99 1.52
CA ARG A 40 -14.78 24.34 2.96
C ARG A 40 -14.00 23.32 3.79
N ASN A 41 -13.98 22.05 3.36
CA ASN A 41 -13.12 21.03 3.96
C ASN A 41 -11.67 21.09 3.44
N GLN A 42 -11.44 21.71 2.28
CA GLN A 42 -10.12 21.90 1.66
C GLN A 42 -9.41 23.19 2.10
N SER A 43 -10.04 24.14 2.80
CA SER A 43 -9.37 25.35 3.28
C SER A 43 -8.28 25.11 4.34
N LEU A 44 -7.95 23.83 4.62
CA LEU A 44 -6.78 23.36 5.36
C LEU A 44 -5.57 23.02 4.44
N SER A 45 -5.70 23.23 3.12
CA SER A 45 -4.80 22.68 2.09
C SER A 45 -3.63 23.57 1.65
N GLU A 46 -3.39 24.72 2.29
CA GLU A 46 -2.18 25.53 1.98
C GLU A 46 -0.88 24.82 2.38
N GLU A 47 -0.95 23.86 3.32
CA GLU A 47 0.19 23.05 3.78
C GLU A 47 0.27 21.66 3.10
N ARG A 48 -0.33 21.46 1.92
CA ARG A 48 -0.29 20.16 1.23
C ARG A 48 0.52 20.21 -0.06
N LEU A 49 1.44 19.26 -0.22
CA LEU A 49 2.18 19.00 -1.45
C LEU A 49 1.28 18.40 -2.53
N PHE A 50 1.42 18.93 -3.74
CA PHE A 50 0.92 18.29 -4.95
C PHE A 50 1.81 17.12 -5.36
N GLU A 51 1.26 16.22 -6.17
CA GLU A 51 2.00 15.04 -6.64
C GLU A 51 3.21 15.43 -7.47
N GLU A 52 3.11 16.46 -8.30
CA GLU A 52 4.22 17.00 -9.09
C GLU A 52 5.34 17.50 -8.17
N GLN A 53 4.99 18.12 -7.04
CA GLN A 53 5.97 18.59 -6.06
C GLN A 53 6.67 17.41 -5.38
N LEU A 54 5.93 16.36 -5.00
CA LEU A 54 6.52 15.13 -4.48
C LEU A 54 7.48 14.48 -5.48
N LEU A 55 7.09 14.40 -6.75
CA LEU A 55 7.96 13.84 -7.80
C LEU A 55 9.22 14.69 -7.99
N ASN A 56 9.12 16.02 -7.86
CA ASN A 56 10.28 16.91 -7.90
C ASN A 56 11.19 16.73 -6.68
N LEU A 57 10.64 16.46 -5.48
CA LEU A 57 11.44 16.12 -4.28
C LEU A 57 12.18 14.78 -4.44
N ILE A 58 11.61 13.83 -5.18
CA ILE A 58 12.31 12.61 -5.55
C ILE A 58 13.42 12.91 -6.56
N ASP A 59 13.13 13.72 -7.57
CA ASP A 59 14.10 14.08 -8.62
C ASP A 59 15.21 15.00 -8.12
N SER A 60 15.03 15.73 -7.00
CA SER A 60 16.10 16.50 -6.39
C SER A 60 17.21 15.63 -5.79
N TYR A 61 16.94 14.34 -5.56
CA TYR A 61 17.99 13.38 -5.22
C TYR A 61 18.65 12.86 -6.50
N GLU A 62 19.87 13.32 -6.78
CA GLU A 62 20.59 13.05 -8.03
C GLU A 62 20.76 11.56 -8.36
N LEU A 63 20.90 10.72 -7.33
CA LEU A 63 21.13 9.28 -7.49
C LEU A 63 19.84 8.44 -7.51
N GLN A 64 18.64 9.05 -7.42
CA GLN A 64 17.38 8.30 -7.29
C GLN A 64 17.19 7.21 -8.37
N LYS A 65 17.65 7.49 -9.60
CA LYS A 65 17.54 6.54 -10.72
C LYS A 65 18.46 5.34 -10.57
N VAL A 66 19.67 5.55 -10.05
CA VAL A 66 20.68 4.49 -9.85
C VAL A 66 20.35 3.71 -8.59
N ASP A 67 19.91 4.41 -7.55
CA ASP A 67 19.55 3.86 -6.25
C ASP A 67 18.13 3.26 -6.25
N GLY A 68 17.69 2.65 -7.36
CA GLY A 68 16.47 1.86 -7.41
C GLY A 68 15.26 2.51 -8.09
N ASP A 69 15.42 3.63 -8.79
CA ASP A 69 14.38 4.32 -9.58
C ASP A 69 13.09 4.59 -8.80
N TRP A 70 13.21 5.45 -7.78
CA TRP A 70 12.16 5.69 -6.79
C TRP A 70 10.87 6.20 -7.44
N LYS A 71 11.01 7.02 -8.49
CA LYS A 71 9.88 7.57 -9.23
C LYS A 71 9.07 6.48 -9.92
N SER A 72 9.74 5.52 -10.56
CA SER A 72 9.07 4.37 -11.18
C SER A 72 8.43 3.45 -10.14
N ARG A 73 9.09 3.22 -9.00
CA ARG A 73 8.51 2.46 -7.88
C ARG A 73 7.24 3.09 -7.35
N MET A 74 7.24 4.39 -7.09
CA MET A 74 6.05 5.11 -6.62
C MET A 74 4.91 5.06 -7.65
N LYS A 75 5.22 5.26 -8.94
CA LYS A 75 4.24 5.09 -10.03
C LYS A 75 3.69 3.67 -10.09
N TYR A 76 4.55 2.66 -9.91
CA TYR A 76 4.13 1.26 -9.85
C TYR A 76 3.16 1.04 -8.68
N CYS A 77 3.52 1.44 -7.46
CA CYS A 77 2.65 1.32 -6.28
C CYS A 77 1.28 1.98 -6.51
N LYS A 78 1.26 3.17 -7.13
CA LYS A 78 0.01 3.87 -7.44
C LYS A 78 -0.79 3.17 -8.55
N SER A 79 -0.12 2.59 -9.55
CA SER A 79 -0.78 1.86 -10.64
C SER A 79 -1.56 0.63 -10.16
N ILE A 80 -1.14 0.04 -9.04
CA ILE A 80 -1.84 -1.09 -8.41
C ILE A 80 -3.24 -0.69 -7.97
N LEU A 81 -3.45 0.55 -7.51
CA LEU A 81 -4.78 1.07 -7.14
C LEU A 81 -5.76 1.13 -8.32
N SER A 82 -5.28 1.06 -9.55
CA SER A 82 -6.12 1.02 -10.76
C SER A 82 -6.58 -0.41 -11.11
N LYS A 83 -6.13 -1.42 -10.37
CA LYS A 83 -6.47 -2.83 -10.55
C LYS A 83 -7.34 -3.32 -9.38
N PRO A 84 -8.01 -4.48 -9.49
CA PRO A 84 -8.65 -5.12 -8.35
C PRO A 84 -7.66 -5.31 -7.20
N ILE A 85 -8.02 -4.78 -6.02
CA ILE A 85 -7.20 -4.87 -4.82
C ILE A 85 -7.39 -6.25 -4.20
N ASN A 86 -6.29 -6.92 -3.88
CA ASN A 86 -6.24 -8.25 -3.28
C ASN A 86 -4.89 -8.45 -2.55
N PHE A 87 -4.62 -9.65 -2.06
CA PHE A 87 -3.35 -9.93 -1.37
C PHE A 87 -2.10 -9.79 -2.25
N ASP A 88 -2.19 -10.00 -3.58
CA ASP A 88 -1.06 -9.73 -4.48
C ASP A 88 -0.69 -8.24 -4.48
N SER A 89 -1.70 -7.38 -4.39
CA SER A 89 -1.54 -5.92 -4.28
C SER A 89 -0.86 -5.56 -2.96
N CYS A 90 -1.34 -6.13 -1.84
CA CYS A 90 -0.75 -5.95 -0.51
C CYS A 90 0.71 -6.40 -0.45
N ASN A 91 1.02 -7.58 -1.01
CA ASN A 91 2.38 -8.12 -1.05
C ASN A 91 3.32 -7.25 -1.90
N SER A 92 2.81 -6.69 -3.00
CA SER A 92 3.57 -5.73 -3.81
C SER A 92 3.88 -4.45 -3.03
N TRP A 93 2.92 -3.89 -2.29
CA TRP A 93 3.17 -2.72 -1.43
C TRP A 93 4.10 -3.04 -0.26
N LEU A 94 4.02 -4.24 0.34
CA LEU A 94 4.96 -4.67 1.37
C LEU A 94 6.40 -4.74 0.85
N ALA A 95 6.62 -5.26 -0.36
CA ALA A 95 7.94 -5.33 -0.97
C ALA A 95 8.53 -3.94 -1.24
N GLU A 96 7.74 -3.04 -1.84
CA GLU A 96 8.17 -1.67 -2.11
C GLU A 96 8.34 -0.85 -0.82
N GLY A 97 7.50 -1.09 0.19
CA GLY A 97 7.62 -0.47 1.51
C GLY A 97 8.95 -0.80 2.19
N LYS A 98 9.39 -2.07 2.13
CA LYS A 98 10.69 -2.50 2.67
C LYS A 98 11.84 -1.67 2.09
N PHE A 99 11.83 -1.47 0.78
CA PHE A 99 12.86 -0.70 0.08
C PHE A 99 12.95 0.73 0.63
N PHE A 100 11.83 1.45 0.75
CA PHE A 100 11.84 2.80 1.30
C PHE A 100 12.13 2.84 2.80
N ALA A 101 11.72 1.84 3.58
CA ALA A 101 12.05 1.75 5.00
C ALA A 101 13.56 1.59 5.24
N GLN A 102 14.25 0.78 4.41
CA GLN A 102 15.71 0.66 4.45
C GLN A 102 16.40 1.96 4.02
N LEU A 103 15.84 2.64 3.04
CA LEU A 103 16.38 3.90 2.55
C LEU A 103 16.34 5.02 3.60
N VAL A 104 15.28 5.09 4.42
CA VAL A 104 15.18 6.03 5.56
C VAL A 104 16.40 5.94 6.50
N LEU A 105 16.95 4.73 6.69
CA LEU A 105 18.12 4.53 7.56
C LEU A 105 19.43 5.04 6.94
N THR A 106 19.47 5.23 5.62
CA THR A 106 20.71 5.50 4.89
C THR A 106 20.82 6.95 4.42
N ARG A 107 19.88 7.46 3.59
CA ARG A 107 19.98 8.77 2.90
C ARG A 107 18.61 9.40 2.62
N GLU A 108 18.57 10.72 2.38
CA GLU A 108 17.37 11.51 2.01
C GLU A 108 16.10 11.13 2.78
N ARG A 109 16.25 11.10 4.11
CA ARG A 109 15.30 10.47 5.05
C ARG A 109 13.89 11.00 4.89
N TYR A 110 13.73 12.30 4.66
CA TYR A 110 12.43 12.94 4.52
C TYR A 110 11.69 12.57 3.23
N THR A 111 12.38 12.45 2.11
CA THR A 111 11.74 12.00 0.86
C THR A 111 11.43 10.51 0.92
N ALA A 112 12.35 9.71 1.49
CA ALA A 112 12.15 8.28 1.66
C ALA A 112 10.97 7.95 2.59
N ILE A 113 10.84 8.65 3.73
CA ILE A 113 9.73 8.43 4.66
C ILE A 113 8.38 8.88 4.08
N ARG A 114 8.33 9.93 3.24
CA ARG A 114 7.10 10.28 2.49
C ARG A 114 6.65 9.13 1.61
N CYS A 115 7.58 8.54 0.87
CA CYS A 115 7.31 7.40 0.01
C CYS A 115 6.84 6.19 0.85
N LEU A 116 7.51 5.91 1.97
CA LEU A 116 7.12 4.85 2.89
C LEU A 116 5.69 5.08 3.44
N TYR A 117 5.36 6.29 3.88
CA TYR A 117 4.02 6.61 4.39
C TYR A 117 2.94 6.48 3.31
N LEU A 118 3.21 6.86 2.06
CA LEU A 118 2.26 6.64 0.96
C LEU A 118 2.04 5.16 0.67
N ILE A 119 3.12 4.37 0.60
CA ILE A 119 3.00 2.93 0.36
C ILE A 119 2.28 2.25 1.53
N SER A 120 2.59 2.66 2.75
CA SER A 120 1.92 2.17 3.96
C SER A 120 0.44 2.59 3.99
N SER A 121 0.10 3.77 3.46
CA SER A 121 -1.28 4.19 3.26
C SER A 121 -2.02 3.27 2.27
N TYR A 122 -1.41 2.97 1.13
CA TYR A 122 -1.98 2.06 0.13
C TYR A 122 -2.14 0.64 0.68
N LEU A 123 -1.15 0.16 1.43
CA LEU A 123 -1.24 -1.12 2.12
C LEU A 123 -2.40 -1.14 3.12
N ALA A 124 -2.56 -0.10 3.94
CA ALA A 124 -3.68 -0.02 4.89
C ALA A 124 -5.05 -0.04 4.16
N LEU A 125 -5.19 0.66 3.02
CA LEU A 125 -6.39 0.53 2.15
C LEU A 125 -6.56 -0.88 1.60
N GLY A 126 -5.46 -1.52 1.21
CA GLY A 126 -5.41 -2.88 0.72
C GLY A 126 -5.96 -3.88 1.73
N ILE A 127 -5.45 -3.79 2.95
CA ILE A 127 -5.88 -4.63 4.06
C ILE A 127 -7.35 -4.35 4.39
N ASP A 128 -7.75 -3.09 4.56
CA ASP A 128 -9.15 -2.71 4.80
C ASP A 128 -10.10 -3.36 3.79
N PHE A 129 -9.75 -3.31 2.50
CA PHE A 129 -10.51 -3.93 1.43
C PHE A 129 -10.58 -5.46 1.56
N CYS A 130 -9.43 -6.12 1.78
CA CYS A 130 -9.37 -7.58 1.93
C CYS A 130 -10.13 -8.06 3.18
N MET A 131 -10.10 -7.28 4.26
CA MET A 131 -10.79 -7.60 5.51
C MET A 131 -12.31 -7.68 5.36
N ARG A 132 -12.90 -7.03 4.37
CA ARG A 132 -14.33 -7.13 4.09
C ARG A 132 -14.80 -8.59 3.89
N GLU A 133 -13.95 -9.44 3.33
CA GLU A 133 -14.29 -10.82 2.99
C GLU A 133 -13.99 -11.83 4.10
N ILE A 134 -13.19 -11.46 5.10
CA ILE A 134 -12.72 -12.37 6.15
C ILE A 134 -12.99 -11.87 7.57
N SER A 135 -13.59 -10.67 7.72
CA SER A 135 -13.87 -10.06 9.03
C SER A 135 -14.88 -10.84 9.87
N PHE A 136 -15.80 -11.57 9.24
CA PHE A 136 -16.83 -12.40 9.89
C PHE A 136 -16.31 -13.77 10.35
N LEU A 137 -15.10 -14.17 9.92
CA LEU A 137 -14.50 -15.43 10.32
C LEU A 137 -14.07 -15.37 11.79
N ASP A 138 -13.98 -16.55 12.40
CA ASP A 138 -13.42 -16.68 13.75
C ASP A 138 -11.97 -16.20 13.79
N PRO A 139 -11.46 -15.71 14.94
CA PRO A 139 -10.13 -15.12 15.03
C PRO A 139 -9.01 -16.02 14.49
N HIS A 140 -9.09 -17.33 14.75
CA HIS A 140 -8.11 -18.30 14.27
C HIS A 140 -8.18 -18.45 12.74
N GLU A 141 -9.37 -18.63 12.17
CA GLU A 141 -9.56 -18.78 10.73
C GLU A 141 -9.12 -17.53 9.97
N ARG A 142 -9.39 -16.34 10.54
CA ARG A 142 -8.95 -15.06 9.99
C ARG A 142 -7.42 -14.94 9.95
N ILE A 143 -6.74 -15.37 11.02
CA ILE A 143 -5.27 -15.40 11.06
C ILE A 143 -4.74 -16.32 9.96
N GLU A 144 -5.28 -17.53 9.82
CA GLU A 144 -4.83 -18.47 8.78
C GLU A 144 -5.08 -17.94 7.37
N LYS A 145 -6.23 -17.28 7.12
CA LYS A 145 -6.51 -16.64 5.83
C LYS A 145 -5.57 -15.49 5.52
N LEU A 146 -5.22 -14.68 6.51
CA LEU A 146 -4.21 -13.62 6.35
C LEU A 146 -2.83 -14.20 6.05
N LYS A 147 -2.41 -15.26 6.77
CA LYS A 147 -1.13 -15.95 6.49
C LYS A 147 -1.10 -16.49 5.07
N GLU A 148 -2.16 -17.18 4.65
CA GLU A 148 -2.28 -17.70 3.29
C GLU A 148 -2.14 -16.58 2.25
N GLY A 149 -2.86 -15.47 2.44
CA GLY A 149 -2.78 -14.31 1.55
C GLY A 149 -1.40 -13.67 1.49
N PHE A 150 -0.73 -13.46 2.63
CA PHE A 150 0.61 -12.88 2.65
C PHE A 150 1.70 -13.80 2.07
N LEU A 151 1.53 -15.13 2.15
CA LEU A 151 2.50 -16.09 1.61
C LEU A 151 2.27 -16.40 0.12
N PHE A 152 1.01 -16.58 -0.28
CA PHE A 152 0.65 -17.16 -1.56
C PHE A 152 -0.20 -16.23 -2.43
N GLY A 153 -0.53 -15.05 -1.93
CA GLY A 153 -1.32 -14.07 -2.65
C GLY A 153 -2.77 -14.51 -2.85
N ASP A 154 -3.41 -13.95 -3.87
CA ASP A 154 -4.84 -14.18 -4.15
C ASP A 154 -5.13 -15.59 -4.67
N ARG A 155 -4.13 -16.24 -5.28
CA ARG A 155 -4.23 -17.60 -5.82
C ARG A 155 -4.23 -18.68 -4.73
N GLY A 156 -3.84 -18.32 -3.51
CA GLY A 156 -3.72 -19.22 -2.37
C GLY A 156 -2.69 -20.34 -2.59
N VAL A 157 -2.68 -21.29 -1.65
CA VAL A 157 -1.70 -22.40 -1.63
C VAL A 157 -1.82 -23.27 -2.89
N ALA A 158 -3.05 -23.62 -3.27
CA ALA A 158 -3.31 -24.53 -4.39
C ALA A 158 -2.84 -23.94 -5.71
N GLY A 159 -3.27 -22.71 -6.03
CA GLY A 159 -2.89 -22.04 -7.27
C GLY A 159 -1.39 -21.75 -7.35
N THR A 160 -0.74 -21.44 -6.23
CA THR A 160 0.71 -21.25 -6.19
C THR A 160 1.47 -22.55 -6.42
N ASN A 161 1.03 -23.66 -5.81
CA ASN A 161 1.63 -24.96 -6.05
C ASN A 161 1.51 -25.42 -7.50
N ASP A 162 0.38 -25.13 -8.16
CA ASP A 162 0.21 -25.47 -9.58
C ASP A 162 1.12 -24.63 -10.50
N LEU A 163 1.30 -23.35 -10.19
CA LEU A 163 2.26 -22.50 -10.90
C LEU A 163 3.71 -23.01 -10.75
N ILE A 164 4.08 -23.43 -9.54
CA ILE A 164 5.41 -23.98 -9.26
C ILE A 164 5.61 -25.29 -10.03
N LYS A 165 4.63 -26.21 -9.98
CA LYS A 165 4.68 -27.45 -10.74
C LYS A 165 4.83 -27.20 -12.24
N PHE A 166 4.06 -26.26 -12.80
CA PHE A 166 4.19 -25.87 -14.20
C PHE A 166 5.60 -25.34 -14.51
N SER A 167 6.14 -24.46 -13.67
CA SER A 167 7.50 -23.91 -13.84
C SER A 167 8.57 -24.99 -13.76
N MET A 168 8.45 -25.93 -12.82
CA MET A 168 9.33 -27.09 -12.69
C MET A 168 9.29 -27.96 -13.96
N ASN A 169 8.08 -28.25 -14.48
CA ASN A 169 7.92 -29.03 -15.71
C ASN A 169 8.58 -28.35 -16.91
N MET A 170 8.46 -27.03 -17.04
CA MET A 170 9.14 -26.27 -18.11
C MET A 170 10.67 -26.37 -17.99
N ILE A 171 11.22 -26.23 -16.78
CA ILE A 171 12.66 -26.34 -16.56
C ILE A 171 13.15 -27.76 -16.90
N THR A 172 12.46 -28.79 -16.41
CA THR A 172 12.78 -30.19 -16.73
C THR A 172 12.75 -30.47 -18.24
N GLN A 173 11.81 -29.86 -18.97
CA GLN A 173 11.64 -30.12 -20.40
C GLN A 173 12.62 -29.36 -21.31
N TYR A 174 12.99 -28.13 -20.95
CA TYR A 174 13.69 -27.22 -21.87
C TYR A 174 15.10 -26.81 -21.41
N VAL A 175 15.55 -27.24 -20.22
CA VAL A 175 16.88 -26.91 -19.68
C VAL A 175 17.71 -28.18 -19.52
N GLU A 176 18.94 -28.16 -20.01
CA GLU A 176 19.89 -29.25 -19.80
C GLU A 176 20.19 -29.41 -18.30
N GLY A 177 20.05 -30.63 -17.76
CA GLY A 177 20.11 -30.86 -16.31
C GLY A 177 18.90 -30.32 -15.52
N GLY A 178 17.78 -30.06 -16.20
CA GLY A 178 16.59 -29.41 -15.65
C GLY A 178 16.01 -30.04 -14.38
N ASP A 179 16.13 -31.36 -14.19
CA ASP A 179 15.63 -32.03 -12.97
C ASP A 179 16.33 -31.59 -11.68
N VAL A 180 17.61 -31.25 -11.76
CA VAL A 180 18.35 -30.71 -10.61
C VAL A 180 17.91 -29.28 -10.33
N HIS A 181 17.78 -28.47 -11.37
CA HIS A 181 17.34 -27.07 -11.26
C HIS A 181 15.90 -26.94 -10.78
N ALA A 182 14.99 -27.79 -11.24
CA ALA A 182 13.59 -27.83 -10.81
C ALA A 182 13.47 -28.18 -9.31
N ARG A 183 14.23 -29.19 -8.83
CA ARG A 183 14.27 -29.54 -7.40
C ARG A 183 14.85 -28.42 -6.55
N LEU A 184 15.93 -27.79 -7.01
CA LEU A 184 16.54 -26.65 -6.32
C LEU A 184 15.58 -25.46 -6.24
N LEU A 185 14.84 -25.17 -7.30
CA LEU A 185 13.81 -24.12 -7.31
C LEU A 185 12.75 -24.40 -6.23
N LYS A 186 12.21 -25.62 -6.19
CA LYS A 186 11.20 -26.00 -5.19
C LYS A 186 11.75 -25.87 -3.77
N GLN A 187 12.95 -26.37 -3.52
CA GLN A 187 13.60 -26.29 -2.20
C GLN A 187 13.83 -24.83 -1.77
N ARG A 188 14.28 -23.96 -2.67
CA ARG A 188 14.46 -22.53 -2.39
C ARG A 188 13.13 -21.85 -2.08
N PHE A 189 12.11 -22.11 -2.88
CA PHE A 189 10.76 -21.59 -2.65
C PHE A 189 10.22 -22.01 -1.27
N ASP A 190 10.31 -23.30 -0.93
CA ASP A 190 9.81 -23.81 0.35
C ASP A 190 10.57 -23.23 1.54
N ASN A 191 11.89 -23.01 1.39
CA ASN A 191 12.70 -22.32 2.39
C ASN A 191 12.31 -20.85 2.54
N ASP A 192 12.10 -20.13 1.43
CA ASP A 192 11.72 -18.71 1.44
C ASP A 192 10.35 -18.52 2.11
N VAL A 193 9.37 -19.35 1.76
CA VAL A 193 8.03 -19.36 2.37
C VAL A 193 8.11 -19.64 3.87
N SER A 194 8.93 -20.60 4.29
CA SER A 194 9.06 -20.99 5.71
C SER A 194 9.75 -19.92 6.56
N ASN A 195 10.60 -19.08 5.95
CA ASN A 195 11.36 -18.05 6.65
C ASN A 195 10.65 -16.68 6.72
N LEU A 196 9.56 -16.48 5.98
CA LEU A 196 8.83 -15.22 6.00
C LEU A 196 8.04 -15.05 7.31
N PRO A 197 8.23 -13.95 8.07
CA PRO A 197 7.60 -13.74 9.37
C PRO A 197 6.15 -13.25 9.23
N VAL A 198 5.34 -13.88 8.38
CA VAL A 198 3.95 -13.47 8.08
C VAL A 198 3.02 -13.54 9.30
N ASN A 199 3.37 -14.34 10.31
CA ASN A 199 2.62 -14.44 11.55
C ASN A 199 2.45 -13.07 12.22
N ILE A 200 3.49 -12.22 12.16
CA ILE A 200 3.47 -10.87 12.74
C ILE A 200 2.36 -10.03 12.09
N LEU A 201 2.27 -10.07 10.76
CA LEU A 201 1.25 -9.34 10.01
C LEU A 201 -0.15 -9.93 10.26
N ALA A 202 -0.28 -11.25 10.17
CA ALA A 202 -1.55 -11.93 10.31
C ALA A 202 -2.16 -11.73 11.71
N GLU A 203 -1.36 -11.87 12.77
CA GLU A 203 -1.80 -11.63 14.14
C GLU A 203 -2.14 -10.17 14.40
N TYR A 204 -1.39 -9.22 13.83
CA TYR A 204 -1.68 -7.80 13.97
C TYR A 204 -2.97 -7.42 13.25
N PHE A 205 -3.15 -7.79 11.98
CA PHE A 205 -4.32 -7.42 11.19
C PHE A 205 -5.58 -8.21 11.53
N ALA A 206 -5.46 -9.36 12.20
CA ALA A 206 -6.63 -10.11 12.68
C ALA A 206 -7.30 -9.49 13.91
N LYS A 207 -6.69 -8.49 14.58
CA LYS A 207 -7.30 -7.83 15.75
C LYS A 207 -8.39 -6.87 15.32
N THR A 208 -9.58 -7.01 15.89
CA THR A 208 -10.77 -6.19 15.56
C THR A 208 -10.52 -4.68 15.67
N GLU A 209 -9.77 -4.26 16.70
CA GLU A 209 -9.39 -2.85 16.90
C GLU A 209 -8.60 -2.29 15.70
N ASN A 210 -7.66 -3.08 15.18
CA ASN A 210 -6.83 -2.69 14.05
C ASN A 210 -7.65 -2.65 12.76
N ILE A 211 -8.50 -3.65 12.52
CA ILE A 211 -9.36 -3.74 11.33
C ILE A 211 -10.20 -2.47 11.18
N ASN A 212 -10.85 -2.04 12.27
CA ASN A 212 -11.74 -0.86 12.25
C ASN A 212 -11.00 0.46 11.99
N HIS A 213 -9.67 0.49 12.20
CA HIS A 213 -8.86 1.68 12.03
C HIS A 213 -8.06 1.72 10.72
N MET A 214 -8.02 0.64 9.92
CA MET A 214 -7.18 0.56 8.72
C MET A 214 -7.43 1.70 7.73
N PHE A 215 -8.69 2.00 7.41
CA PHE A 215 -9.02 3.13 6.55
C PHE A 215 -8.59 4.48 7.13
N GLN A 216 -8.65 4.65 8.45
CA GLN A 216 -8.21 5.87 9.11
C GLN A 216 -6.68 5.98 9.13
N PHE A 217 -5.95 4.87 9.31
CA PHE A 217 -4.50 4.83 9.17
C PHE A 217 -4.07 5.22 7.76
N ALA A 218 -4.75 4.69 6.74
CA ALA A 218 -4.50 5.06 5.36
C ALA A 218 -4.60 6.56 5.14
N LYS A 219 -5.70 7.18 5.58
CA LYS A 219 -5.90 8.63 5.44
C LYS A 219 -4.83 9.45 6.17
N THR A 220 -4.52 9.09 7.41
CA THR A 220 -3.55 9.86 8.19
C THR A 220 -2.14 9.75 7.62
N LEU A 221 -1.71 8.54 7.22
CA LEU A 221 -0.39 8.34 6.60
C LEU A 221 -0.27 9.08 5.26
N GLU A 222 -1.34 9.07 4.46
CA GLU A 222 -1.41 9.84 3.22
C GLU A 222 -1.26 11.34 3.49
N GLN A 223 -1.98 11.86 4.48
CA GLN A 223 -1.90 13.25 4.89
C GLN A 223 -0.49 13.60 5.37
N MET A 224 0.12 12.79 6.24
CA MET A 224 1.48 13.00 6.73
C MET A 224 2.50 12.99 5.59
N ALA A 225 2.36 12.09 4.62
CA ALA A 225 3.25 12.02 3.47
C ALA A 225 3.16 13.26 2.56
N MET A 226 1.96 13.84 2.46
CA MET A 226 1.67 14.99 1.59
C MET A 226 1.72 16.34 2.31
N GLN A 227 2.16 16.42 3.57
CA GLN A 227 2.34 17.72 4.24
C GLN A 227 3.53 18.49 3.65
N SER A 228 3.44 19.81 3.52
CA SER A 228 4.53 20.67 3.05
C SER A 228 5.73 20.66 4.00
N LYS A 229 5.49 20.48 5.30
CA LYS A 229 6.55 20.34 6.32
C LYS A 229 7.22 18.97 6.23
N ASN A 230 8.46 18.89 6.69
CA ASN A 230 9.17 17.62 6.76
C ASN A 230 8.40 16.63 7.65
N PRO A 231 8.18 15.40 7.16
CA PRO A 231 7.43 14.39 7.91
C PRO A 231 8.20 13.96 9.14
N THR A 232 7.47 13.84 10.25
CA THR A 232 7.94 13.27 11.51
C THR A 232 7.36 11.87 11.72
N LEU A 233 7.80 11.18 12.77
CA LEU A 233 7.12 9.96 13.20
C LEU A 233 5.68 10.26 13.64
N PRO A 234 4.74 9.32 13.48
CA PRO A 234 3.38 9.55 13.95
C PRO A 234 3.34 9.63 15.48
N ASP A 235 2.71 10.69 15.99
CA ASP A 235 2.44 10.84 17.42
C ASP A 235 1.33 9.89 17.90
N ILE A 236 0.43 9.52 16.99
CA ILE A 236 -0.68 8.60 17.27
C ILE A 236 -0.11 7.19 17.43
N LEU A 237 -0.25 6.64 18.65
CA LEU A 237 0.29 5.34 19.05
C LEU A 237 -0.11 4.22 18.10
N ASP A 238 -1.38 4.19 17.67
CA ASP A 238 -1.90 3.13 16.81
C ASP A 238 -1.22 3.11 15.43
N ILE A 239 -1.01 4.29 14.83
CA ILE A 239 -0.34 4.43 13.52
C ILE A 239 1.14 4.09 13.67
N LYS A 240 1.76 4.49 14.78
CA LYS A 240 3.13 4.12 15.12
C LYS A 240 3.24 2.60 15.29
N GLY A 241 2.28 1.96 15.95
CA GLY A 241 2.16 0.52 16.10
C GLY A 241 2.01 -0.20 14.76
N TYR A 242 1.21 0.36 13.83
CA TYR A 242 1.08 -0.15 12.47
C TYR A 242 2.42 -0.11 11.71
N LEU A 243 3.10 1.04 11.70
CA LEU A 243 4.42 1.17 11.07
C LEU A 243 5.43 0.21 11.70
N TYR A 244 5.44 0.11 13.02
CA TYR A 244 6.33 -0.79 13.76
C TYR A 244 6.04 -2.27 13.54
N CYS A 245 4.79 -2.64 13.23
CA CYS A 245 4.46 -3.99 12.77
C CYS A 245 5.10 -4.27 11.40
N LEU A 246 5.05 -3.31 10.47
CA LEU A 246 5.71 -3.45 9.17
C LEU A 246 7.23 -3.53 9.30
N LEU A 247 7.83 -2.69 10.15
CA LEU A 247 9.28 -2.75 10.43
C LEU A 247 9.70 -4.10 11.00
N ASP A 248 8.93 -4.68 11.94
CA ASP A 248 9.22 -6.00 12.49
C ASP A 248 9.14 -7.10 11.43
N TYR A 249 8.11 -7.05 10.58
CA TYR A 249 7.98 -7.97 9.44
C TYR A 249 9.18 -7.86 8.49
N TRP A 250 9.68 -6.64 8.24
CA TRP A 250 10.87 -6.42 7.42
C TRP A 250 12.19 -6.67 8.14
N GLN A 251 12.15 -7.01 9.44
CA GLN A 251 13.31 -7.19 10.31
C GLN A 251 14.19 -5.93 10.41
N ILE A 252 13.56 -4.76 10.44
CA ILE A 252 14.21 -3.46 10.59
C ILE A 252 14.11 -3.01 12.05
N ASN A 253 15.23 -2.58 12.65
CA ASN A 253 15.26 -2.17 14.05
C ASN A 253 14.46 -0.88 14.28
N ARG A 254 13.41 -0.95 15.11
CA ARG A 254 12.54 0.19 15.45
C ARG A 254 13.27 1.36 16.10
N GLN A 255 14.28 1.09 16.92
CA GLN A 255 15.06 2.12 17.63
C GLN A 255 15.97 2.86 16.65
N GLU A 256 16.67 2.14 15.78
CA GLU A 256 17.51 2.74 14.74
C GLU A 256 16.66 3.57 13.78
N PHE A 257 15.51 3.05 13.37
CA PHE A 257 14.56 3.79 12.53
C PHE A 257 14.07 5.06 13.20
N SER A 258 13.73 4.98 14.49
CA SER A 258 13.24 6.14 15.24
C SER A 258 14.33 7.19 15.46
N ALA A 259 15.56 6.74 15.76
CA ALA A 259 16.72 7.61 15.89
C ALA A 259 17.06 8.32 14.57
N ALA A 260 17.01 7.61 13.44
CA ALA A 260 17.23 8.18 12.11
C ALA A 260 16.26 9.34 11.82
N MET A 261 15.03 9.26 12.32
CA MET A 261 13.99 10.28 12.18
C MET A 261 14.09 11.44 13.20
N SER A 262 14.73 11.24 14.36
CA SER A 262 14.87 12.27 15.40
C SER A 262 16.15 13.10 15.32
N LEU A 263 17.16 12.64 14.58
CA LEU A 263 18.51 13.24 14.51
C LEU A 263 18.58 14.66 13.88
N SER A 264 17.46 15.27 13.51
CA SER A 264 17.44 16.53 12.74
C SER A 264 16.57 17.64 13.33
N GLU A 265 16.08 17.52 14.57
CA GLU A 265 15.52 18.67 15.32
C GLU A 265 16.62 19.59 15.92
N SER A 266 17.89 19.35 15.61
CA SER A 266 19.05 20.04 16.20
C SER A 266 19.99 20.68 15.17
N SER A 267 19.43 21.22 14.08
CA SER A 267 20.18 21.99 13.06
C SER A 267 19.42 23.25 12.66
#